data_AF-A0A936YE54-F1
#
_entry.id   AF-A0A936YE54-F1
#
_cell.length_a   1.000
_cell.length_b   1.000
_cell.length_c   1.000
_cell.angle_alpha   90.00
_cell.angle_beta   90.00
_cell.angle_gamma   90.00
#
_symmetry.space_group_name_H-M   'P 1'
#
loop_
_entity.id
_entity.type
_entity.pdbx_description
1 polymer ?
#
loop_
_entity_poly.entity_id
_entity_poly.type
_entity_poly.pdbx_seq_one_letter_code
_entity_poly.pdbx_strand_id
1 'polypeptide(L)'
;MLLAYCKRNQTAWSKKRWTKKEAQMIALGARIIRESGVAKTATEVTGDKVTEVSTLAAAARNTSAGLRKAFEFAQKFAGTNAEIKFELATDFDMTTMTSQMLLAIVATWQAGLMVSEDVHDVFTRAGFTNLTFEQAKKNGMLEKPPEPPVATGSPAARSDNQASKT
;
A
#
# COMPACT_ATOMS: atom_id res chain seq x y z
N MET A 1 -12.34 22.97 55.51
CA MET A 1 -12.96 23.10 54.15
C MET A 1 -12.10 22.57 53.01
N LEU A 2 -10.78 22.82 52.97
CA LEU A 2 -9.89 22.39 51.87
C LEU A 2 -9.81 20.85 51.65
N LEU A 3 -9.82 20.04 52.71
CA LEU A 3 -9.81 18.58 52.59
C LEU A 3 -11.08 18.01 51.93
N ALA A 4 -12.23 18.65 52.17
CA ALA A 4 -13.50 18.28 51.52
C ALA A 4 -13.51 18.65 50.03
N TYR A 5 -12.87 19.76 49.65
CA TYR A 5 -12.73 20.18 48.25
C TYR A 5 -11.83 19.23 47.46
N CYS A 6 -10.68 18.84 48.03
CA CYS A 6 -9.76 17.90 47.40
C CYS A 6 -10.41 16.52 47.16
N LYS A 7 -11.12 15.98 48.17
CA LYS A 7 -11.83 14.68 48.06
C LYS A 7 -12.95 14.70 47.00
N ARG A 8 -13.70 15.81 46.89
CA ARG A 8 -14.79 15.98 45.90
C ARG A 8 -14.27 16.04 44.48
N ASN A 9 -13.13 16.70 44.25
CA ASN A 9 -12.53 16.75 42.93
C ASN A 9 -12.09 15.36 42.47
N GLN A 10 -11.39 14.60 43.34
CA GLN A 10 -10.87 13.26 43.01
C GLN A 10 -11.97 12.27 42.56
N THR A 11 -13.14 12.28 43.19
CA THR A 11 -14.27 11.43 42.78
C THR A 11 -14.89 11.86 41.45
N ALA A 12 -14.91 13.17 41.16
CA ALA A 12 -15.38 13.70 39.89
C ALA A 12 -14.47 13.28 38.71
N TRP A 13 -13.15 13.27 38.87
CA TRP A 13 -12.23 12.74 37.85
C TRP A 13 -12.44 11.24 37.60
N SER A 14 -12.69 10.46 38.65
CA SER A 14 -13.00 9.04 38.52
C SER A 14 -14.27 8.81 37.69
N LYS A 15 -15.37 9.50 38.02
CA LYS A 15 -16.64 9.39 37.27
C LYS A 15 -16.49 9.81 35.80
N LYS A 16 -15.75 10.89 35.53
CA LYS A 16 -15.43 11.33 34.15
C LYS A 16 -14.60 10.31 33.38
N ARG A 17 -13.69 9.58 34.04
CA ARG A 17 -12.91 8.51 33.38
C ARG A 17 -13.75 7.27 33.08
N TRP A 18 -14.65 6.87 33.98
CA TRP A 18 -15.55 5.73 33.76
C TRP A 18 -16.54 5.97 32.62
N THR A 19 -17.16 7.15 32.59
CA THR A 19 -18.07 7.56 31.49
C THR A 19 -17.36 7.59 30.13
N LYS A 20 -16.09 8.02 30.07
CA LYS A 20 -15.30 7.94 28.83
C LYS A 20 -15.05 6.50 28.37
N LYS A 21 -14.77 5.57 29.30
CA LYS A 21 -14.58 4.16 28.97
C LYS A 21 -15.87 3.51 28.48
N GLU A 22 -17.00 3.82 29.12
CA GLU A 22 -18.32 3.36 28.70
C GLU A 22 -18.64 3.83 27.28
N ALA A 23 -18.42 5.12 26.99
CA ALA A 23 -18.61 5.68 25.64
C ALA A 23 -17.70 5.01 24.60
N GLN A 24 -16.44 4.72 24.95
CA GLN A 24 -15.51 3.98 24.07
C GLN A 24 -15.97 2.53 23.84
N MET A 25 -16.48 1.84 24.86
CA MET A 25 -17.01 0.48 24.72
C MET A 25 -18.28 0.45 23.86
N ILE A 26 -19.18 1.42 24.03
CA ILE A 26 -20.38 1.57 23.18
C ILE A 26 -19.95 1.84 21.74
N ALA A 27 -18.96 2.71 21.49
CA ALA A 27 -18.46 3.00 20.15
C ALA A 27 -17.82 1.77 19.49
N LEU A 28 -17.05 0.97 20.24
CA LEU A 28 -16.48 -0.29 19.76
C LEU A 28 -17.57 -1.35 19.48
N GLY A 29 -18.55 -1.49 20.37
CA GLY A 29 -19.68 -2.42 20.20
C GLY A 29 -20.55 -2.03 19.00
N ALA A 30 -20.86 -0.75 18.85
CA ALA A 30 -21.61 -0.21 17.71
C ALA A 30 -20.82 -0.28 16.39
N ARG A 31 -19.50 -0.47 16.43
CA ARG A 31 -18.65 -0.71 15.26
C ARG A 31 -18.67 -2.18 14.84
N ILE A 32 -18.70 -3.11 15.79
CA ILE A 32 -18.78 -4.56 15.52
C ILE A 32 -20.17 -4.95 15.01
N ILE A 33 -21.24 -4.37 15.56
CA ILE A 33 -22.63 -4.70 15.22
C ILE A 33 -23.14 -4.05 13.93
N ARG A 34 -22.53 -2.95 13.47
CA ARG A 34 -22.91 -2.32 12.21
C ARG A 34 -22.36 -3.10 11.03
N GLU A 35 -23.05 -4.20 10.70
CA GLU A 35 -22.98 -4.80 9.38
C GLU A 35 -23.61 -3.84 8.36
N SER A 36 -22.92 -3.67 7.24
CA SER A 36 -23.03 -2.69 6.15
C SER A 36 -24.34 -2.76 5.33
N GLY A 37 -25.50 -2.63 5.97
CA GLY A 37 -26.81 -2.78 5.31
C GLY A 37 -27.42 -1.54 4.65
N VAL A 38 -26.81 -0.35 4.72
CA VAL A 38 -27.38 0.89 4.16
C VAL A 38 -26.39 1.48 3.16
N ALA A 39 -26.84 1.70 1.92
CA ALA A 39 -26.09 2.22 0.78
C ALA A 39 -24.97 3.20 1.17
N LYS A 40 -23.75 2.69 1.31
CA LYS A 40 -22.58 3.47 1.69
C LYS A 40 -22.03 4.19 0.46
N THR A 41 -21.66 5.45 0.65
CA THR A 41 -20.89 6.21 -0.34
C THR A 41 -19.59 5.47 -0.65
N ALA A 42 -19.13 5.48 -1.90
CA ALA A 42 -18.01 4.67 -2.37
C ALA A 42 -16.73 4.79 -1.49
N THR A 43 -16.53 5.94 -0.85
CA THR A 43 -15.39 6.20 0.04
C THR A 43 -15.49 5.49 1.40
N GLU A 44 -16.70 5.31 1.94
CA GLU A 44 -16.89 4.61 3.22
C GLU A 44 -16.66 3.11 3.06
N VAL A 45 -17.04 2.54 1.92
CA VAL A 45 -16.75 1.14 1.55
C VAL A 45 -15.25 0.87 1.47
N THR A 46 -14.46 1.81 0.92
CA THR A 46 -13.00 1.68 0.89
C THR A 46 -12.41 1.70 2.30
N GLY A 47 -12.93 2.55 3.20
CA GLY A 47 -12.50 2.60 4.60
C GLY A 47 -12.76 1.29 5.35
N ASP A 48 -13.92 0.68 5.14
CA ASP A 48 -14.28 -0.60 5.77
C ASP A 48 -13.39 -1.75 5.25
N LYS A 49 -13.17 -1.82 3.93
CA LYS A 49 -12.29 -2.81 3.30
C LYS A 49 -10.88 -2.78 3.86
N VAL A 50 -10.30 -1.60 4.09
CA VAL A 50 -8.96 -1.47 4.69
C VAL A 50 -8.92 -2.11 6.09
N THR A 51 -10.01 -1.97 6.85
CA THR A 51 -10.08 -2.53 8.21
C THR A 51 -10.24 -4.04 8.20
N GLU A 52 -11.01 -4.59 7.26
CA GLU A 52 -11.15 -6.04 7.04
C GLU A 52 -9.84 -6.67 6.52
N VAL A 53 -9.16 -6.01 5.58
CA VAL A 53 -7.85 -6.45 5.07
C VAL A 53 -6.82 -6.49 6.20
N SER A 54 -6.86 -5.53 7.13
CA SER A 54 -5.95 -5.53 8.28
C SER A 54 -6.16 -6.73 9.22
N THR A 55 -7.41 -7.18 9.44
CA THR A 55 -7.67 -8.35 10.29
C THR A 55 -7.29 -9.64 9.57
N LEU A 56 -7.56 -9.74 8.27
CA LEU A 56 -7.14 -10.87 7.44
C LEU A 56 -5.61 -10.99 7.35
N ALA A 57 -4.91 -9.87 7.16
CA ALA A 57 -3.44 -9.85 7.14
C ALA A 57 -2.83 -10.28 8.48
N ALA A 58 -3.44 -9.87 9.61
CA ALA A 58 -3.02 -10.33 10.93
C ALA A 58 -3.22 -11.85 11.09
N ALA A 59 -4.37 -12.39 10.66
CA ALA A 59 -4.64 -13.82 10.69
C ALA A 59 -3.66 -14.61 9.81
N ALA A 60 -3.40 -14.15 8.59
CA ALA A 60 -2.45 -14.77 7.65
C ALA A 60 -1.02 -14.83 8.23
N ARG A 61 -0.55 -13.74 8.86
CA ARG A 61 0.76 -13.68 9.54
C ARG A 61 0.85 -14.60 10.75
N ASN A 62 -0.23 -14.70 11.53
CA ASN A 62 -0.26 -15.61 12.67
C ASN A 62 -0.21 -17.07 12.23
N THR A 63 -0.95 -17.42 11.17
CA THR A 63 -0.94 -18.77 10.61
C THR A 63 0.42 -19.11 9.97
N SER A 64 1.05 -18.17 9.25
CA SER A 64 2.38 -18.41 8.67
C SER A 64 3.44 -18.62 9.75
N ALA A 65 3.42 -17.85 10.84
CA ALA A 65 4.29 -18.05 11.99
C ALA A 65 4.03 -19.39 12.70
N GLY A 66 2.76 -19.79 12.82
CA GLY A 66 2.39 -21.10 13.38
C GLY A 66 2.93 -22.26 12.55
N LEU A 67 2.81 -22.18 11.22
CA LEU A 67 3.32 -23.19 10.31
C LEU A 67 4.85 -23.27 10.33
N ARG A 68 5.57 -22.13 10.41
CA ARG A 68 7.04 -22.15 10.60
C ARG A 68 7.45 -22.92 11.83
N LYS A 69 6.80 -22.66 12.98
CA LYS A 69 7.08 -23.39 14.22
C LYS A 69 6.77 -24.89 14.11
N ALA A 70 5.68 -25.25 13.45
CA ALA A 70 5.35 -26.65 13.20
C ALA A 70 6.45 -27.34 12.36
N PHE A 71 6.95 -26.67 11.32
CA PHE A 71 8.06 -27.17 10.51
C PHE A 71 9.38 -27.23 11.29
N GLU A 72 9.69 -26.26 12.16
CA GLU A 72 10.86 -26.32 13.05
C GLU A 72 10.81 -27.53 13.99
N PHE A 73 9.64 -27.89 14.51
CA PHE A 73 9.49 -29.09 15.33
C PHE A 73 9.63 -30.37 14.50
N ALA A 74 9.06 -30.40 13.29
CA ALA A 74 9.23 -31.53 12.37
C ALA A 74 10.70 -31.74 11.96
N GLN A 75 11.45 -30.65 11.75
CA GLN A 75 12.89 -30.69 11.45
C GLN A 75 13.71 -31.25 12.61
N LYS A 76 13.43 -30.79 13.84
CA LYS A 76 14.08 -31.32 15.05
C LYS A 76 13.83 -32.82 15.21
N PHE A 77 12.65 -33.30 14.83
CA PHE A 77 12.30 -34.72 14.87
C PHE A 77 12.95 -35.54 13.74
N ALA A 78 13.02 -34.99 12.53
CA ALA A 78 13.60 -35.64 11.36
C ALA A 78 15.14 -35.58 11.32
N GLY A 79 15.78 -34.85 12.24
CA GLY A 79 17.24 -34.70 12.29
C GLY A 79 17.84 -33.98 11.07
N THR A 80 17.01 -33.33 10.25
CA THR A 80 17.40 -32.65 9.01
C THR A 80 17.42 -31.14 9.23
N ASN A 81 18.53 -30.48 8.87
CA ASN A 81 18.73 -29.05 9.09
C ASN A 81 18.52 -28.24 7.79
N ALA A 82 17.35 -28.38 7.18
CA ALA A 82 16.99 -27.61 5.98
C ALA A 82 16.34 -26.28 6.38
N GLU A 83 16.65 -25.18 5.70
CA GLU A 83 16.00 -23.88 5.96
C GLU A 83 14.61 -23.86 5.30
N ILE A 84 13.54 -24.08 6.07
CA ILE A 84 12.16 -24.00 5.56
C ILE A 84 11.67 -22.55 5.69
N LYS A 85 11.72 -21.82 4.58
CA LYS A 85 11.08 -20.50 4.45
C LYS A 85 9.66 -20.67 3.90
N PHE A 86 8.67 -20.65 4.79
CA PHE A 86 7.26 -20.61 4.41
C PHE A 86 6.68 -19.22 4.67
N GLU A 87 6.38 -18.47 3.61
CA GLU A 87 5.72 -17.16 3.67
C GLU A 87 4.39 -17.26 2.90
N LEU A 88 3.28 -16.97 3.59
CA LEU A 88 1.98 -16.82 2.93
C LEU A 88 1.89 -15.38 2.40
N ALA A 89 1.30 -15.18 1.22
CA ALA A 89 1.05 -13.84 0.69
C ALA A 89 0.16 -13.05 1.66
N THR A 90 0.65 -11.90 2.12
CA THR A 90 -0.08 -11.02 3.06
C THR A 90 -0.64 -9.77 2.39
N ASP A 91 -0.43 -9.62 1.09
CA ASP A 91 -0.94 -8.50 0.31
C ASP A 91 -2.29 -8.90 -0.30
N PHE A 92 -3.37 -8.36 0.27
CA PHE A 92 -4.75 -8.70 -0.10
C PHE A 92 -5.47 -7.54 -0.78
N ASP A 93 -4.82 -6.38 -0.91
CA ASP A 93 -5.39 -5.25 -1.62
C ASP A 93 -4.95 -5.32 -3.09
N MET A 94 -5.88 -5.66 -3.96
CA MET A 94 -5.69 -5.49 -5.40
C MET A 94 -5.57 -3.99 -5.63
N THR A 95 -4.34 -3.48 -5.71
CA THR A 95 -4.08 -2.05 -5.82
C THR A 95 -4.59 -1.59 -7.18
N THR A 96 -5.86 -1.18 -7.26
CA THR A 96 -6.44 -0.67 -8.49
C THR A 96 -5.81 0.68 -8.78
N MET A 97 -4.86 0.72 -9.72
CA MET A 97 -4.33 1.98 -10.21
C MET A 97 -5.36 2.67 -11.08
N THR A 98 -5.58 3.95 -10.82
CA THR A 98 -6.36 4.79 -11.73
C THR A 98 -5.58 5.00 -13.02
N SER A 99 -6.29 5.18 -14.15
CA SER A 99 -5.65 5.39 -15.46
C SER A 99 -4.69 6.59 -15.48
N GLN A 100 -4.96 7.60 -14.65
CA GLN A 100 -4.10 8.78 -14.48
C GLN A 100 -2.77 8.43 -13.81
N MET A 101 -2.78 7.54 -12.81
CA MET A 101 -1.57 7.13 -12.10
C MET A 101 -0.67 6.26 -12.98
N LEU A 102 -1.27 5.40 -13.82
CA LEU A 102 -0.54 4.60 -14.80
C LEU A 102 0.20 5.49 -15.81
N LEU A 103 -0.46 6.50 -16.36
CA LEU A 103 0.18 7.44 -17.29
C LEU A 103 1.34 8.21 -16.65
N ALA A 104 1.19 8.63 -15.39
CA ALA A 104 2.27 9.29 -14.67
C ALA A 104 3.49 8.36 -14.47
N ILE A 105 3.27 7.08 -14.14
CA ILE A 105 4.33 6.07 -13.99
C ILE A 105 5.06 5.81 -15.30
N VAL A 106 4.32 5.72 -16.42
CA VAL A 106 4.94 5.55 -17.74
C VAL A 106 5.76 6.79 -18.12
N ALA A 107 5.26 7.98 -17.82
CA ALA A 107 5.99 9.22 -18.09
C ALA A 107 7.26 9.36 -17.23
N THR A 108 7.23 8.99 -15.95
CA THR A 108 8.43 9.02 -15.09
C THR A 108 9.46 7.96 -15.49
N TRP A 109 9.01 6.81 -15.99
CA TRP A 109 9.89 5.79 -16.56
C TRP A 109 10.53 6.25 -17.88
N GLN A 110 9.75 6.85 -18.79
CA GLN A 110 10.27 7.43 -20.04
C GLN A 110 11.24 8.59 -19.79
N ALA A 111 11.00 9.38 -18.73
CA ALA A 111 11.93 10.42 -18.29
C ALA A 111 13.22 9.87 -17.66
N GLY A 112 13.33 8.55 -17.45
CA GLY A 112 14.49 7.90 -16.86
C GLY A 112 14.66 8.16 -15.36
N LEU A 113 13.62 8.62 -14.66
CA LEU A 113 13.67 8.93 -13.23
C LEU A 113 13.46 7.69 -12.34
N MET A 114 13.09 6.54 -12.92
CA MET A 114 12.78 5.31 -12.20
C MET A 114 13.41 4.09 -12.87
N VAL A 115 13.86 3.13 -12.07
CA VAL A 115 14.48 1.87 -12.55
C VAL A 115 13.38 0.97 -13.13
N SER A 116 13.71 0.21 -14.18
CA SER A 116 12.77 -0.72 -14.82
C SER A 116 12.27 -1.83 -13.89
N GLU A 117 13.05 -2.19 -12.88
CA GLU A 117 12.69 -3.16 -11.84
C GLU A 117 11.58 -2.62 -10.94
N ASP A 118 11.74 -1.38 -10.44
CA ASP A 118 10.71 -0.72 -9.62
C ASP A 118 9.39 -0.54 -10.39
N VAL A 119 9.48 -0.19 -11.68
CA VAL A 119 8.31 -0.07 -12.56
C VAL A 119 7.59 -1.42 -12.67
N HIS A 120 8.34 -2.51 -12.91
CA HIS A 120 7.80 -3.86 -13.03
C HIS A 120 7.14 -4.33 -11.73
N ASP A 121 7.75 -4.05 -10.57
CA ASP A 121 7.20 -4.38 -9.26
C ASP A 121 5.88 -3.64 -9.00
N VAL A 122 5.81 -2.37 -9.38
CA VAL A 122 4.60 -1.56 -9.27
C VAL A 122 3.49 -2.10 -10.19
N PHE A 123 3.81 -2.50 -11.42
CA PHE A 123 2.85 -3.12 -12.35
C PHE A 123 2.40 -4.53 -11.92
N THR A 124 3.29 -5.29 -11.28
CA THR A 124 2.99 -6.62 -10.75
C THR A 124 2.05 -6.53 -9.55
N ARG A 125 2.30 -5.58 -8.64
CA ARG A 125 1.38 -5.27 -7.51
C ARG A 125 0.00 -4.83 -7.99
N ALA A 126 -0.05 -4.07 -9.09
CA ALA A 126 -1.30 -3.66 -9.73
C ALA A 126 -1.98 -4.77 -10.55
N GLY A 127 -1.37 -5.97 -10.66
CA GLY A 127 -1.94 -7.14 -11.33
C GLY A 127 -1.86 -7.12 -12.86
N PHE A 128 -1.10 -6.19 -13.46
CA PHE A 128 -0.94 -6.13 -14.92
C PHE A 128 0.01 -7.20 -15.46
N THR A 129 0.98 -7.64 -14.66
CA THR A 129 2.02 -8.61 -15.05
C THR A 129 2.11 -9.75 -14.05
N ASN A 130 2.09 -10.99 -14.55
CA ASN A 130 2.29 -12.21 -13.75
C ASN A 130 3.67 -12.85 -13.95
N LEU A 131 4.54 -12.21 -14.75
CA LEU A 131 5.87 -12.72 -15.09
C LEU A 131 6.91 -12.15 -14.13
N THR A 132 7.90 -12.96 -13.76
CA THR A 132 9.02 -12.48 -12.96
C THR A 132 9.93 -11.57 -13.79
N PHE A 133 10.62 -10.62 -13.14
CA PHE A 133 11.51 -9.66 -13.80
C PHE A 133 12.58 -10.35 -14.67
N GLU A 134 13.11 -11.48 -14.19
CA GLU A 134 14.05 -12.35 -14.92
C GLU A 134 13.47 -12.90 -16.23
N GLN A 135 12.18 -13.27 -16.24
CA GLN A 135 11.48 -13.74 -17.43
C GLN A 135 11.16 -12.60 -18.40
N ALA A 136 10.82 -11.41 -17.88
CA ALA A 136 10.58 -10.21 -18.69
C ALA A 136 11.86 -9.76 -19.44
N LYS A 137 13.02 -9.84 -18.78
CA LYS A 137 14.32 -9.56 -19.39
C LYS A 137 14.69 -10.56 -20.49
N LYS A 138 14.39 -11.85 -20.27
CA LYS A 138 14.65 -12.93 -21.23
C LYS A 138 13.72 -12.89 -22.45
N ASN A 139 12.51 -12.34 -22.29
CA ASN A 139 11.55 -12.11 -23.37
C ASN A 139 11.82 -10.83 -24.18
N GLY A 140 12.90 -10.09 -23.89
CA GLY A 140 13.35 -8.96 -24.70
C GLY A 140 12.52 -7.67 -24.57
N MET A 141 11.69 -7.53 -23.52
CA MET A 141 10.85 -6.33 -23.30
C MET A 141 11.55 -5.22 -22.49
N LEU A 142 12.83 -5.40 -22.15
CA LEU A 142 13.63 -4.46 -21.37
C LEU A 142 14.88 -4.04 -22.16
N GLU A 143 14.68 -3.37 -23.28
CA GLU A 143 15.75 -2.68 -23.98
C GLU A 143 15.56 -1.17 -23.88
N LYS A 144 16.20 -0.60 -22.85
CA LYS A 144 16.50 0.83 -22.63
C LYS A 144 15.28 1.76 -22.47
N PRO A 145 15.28 2.70 -21.50
CA PRO A 145 14.34 3.81 -21.54
C PRO A 145 14.42 4.49 -22.91
N PRO A 146 13.31 4.86 -23.57
CA PRO A 146 13.41 5.73 -24.73
C PRO A 146 14.15 6.98 -24.27
N GLU A 147 15.27 7.28 -24.92
CA GLU A 147 16.09 8.44 -24.57
C GLU A 147 15.17 9.67 -24.49
N PRO A 148 15.31 10.51 -23.45
CA PRO A 148 14.54 11.75 -23.39
C PRO A 148 14.75 12.48 -24.72
N PRO A 149 13.72 13.10 -25.31
CA PRO A 149 13.89 13.82 -26.56
C PRO A 149 15.03 14.81 -26.35
N VAL A 150 16.20 14.50 -26.91
CA VAL A 150 17.35 15.39 -26.90
C VAL A 150 16.86 16.60 -27.64
N ALA A 151 16.64 17.70 -26.92
CA ALA A 151 16.50 19.01 -27.50
C ALA A 151 17.80 19.28 -28.26
N THR A 152 17.84 18.83 -29.51
CA THR A 152 18.89 19.14 -30.47
C THR A 152 18.66 20.59 -30.84
N GLY A 153 19.20 21.46 -30.01
CA GLY A 153 19.54 22.80 -30.45
C GLY A 153 20.57 22.67 -31.57
N SER A 154 20.19 23.07 -32.77
CA SER A 154 21.13 23.46 -33.81
C SER A 154 20.41 24.33 -34.85
N PRO A 155 21.09 25.27 -35.51
CA PRO A 155 21.67 26.48 -34.95
C PRO A 155 21.04 27.72 -35.63
N ALA A 156 21.36 28.91 -35.13
CA ALA A 156 20.98 30.16 -35.76
C ALA A 156 21.38 30.21 -37.25
N ALA A 157 20.41 30.36 -38.15
CA ALA A 157 20.62 30.93 -39.47
C ALA A 157 19.86 32.25 -39.54
N ARG A 158 20.59 33.35 -39.35
CA ARG A 158 20.20 34.65 -39.90
C ARG A 158 20.37 34.57 -41.40
N SER A 159 19.30 34.77 -42.16
CA SER A 159 19.43 35.36 -43.49
C SER A 159 18.23 36.26 -43.74
N ASP A 160 18.56 37.52 -43.91
CA ASP A 160 17.72 38.59 -44.38
C ASP A 160 16.91 38.19 -45.62
N ASN A 161 15.63 38.58 -45.65
CA ASN A 161 15.14 39.36 -46.79
C ASN A 161 13.94 40.21 -46.39
N GLN A 162 14.16 41.52 -46.38
CA GLN A 162 13.11 42.53 -46.44
C GLN A 162 12.37 42.40 -47.78
N ALA A 163 11.06 42.68 -47.79
CA ALA A 163 10.46 43.73 -48.61
C ALA A 163 8.96 43.50 -48.87
N SER A 164 8.17 44.44 -48.36
CA SER A 164 7.00 45.08 -48.98
C SER A 164 5.99 44.24 -49.77
N LYS A 165 4.73 44.32 -49.32
CA LYS A 165 3.59 44.95 -50.03
C LYS A 165 2.44 45.03 -49.00
N THR A 166 2.12 46.23 -48.54
CA THR A 166 0.90 46.99 -48.93
C THR A 166 -0.34 46.13 -48.94
#